data_AF-A0A521QAD6-F1
#
_entry.id   AF-A0A521QAD6-F1
#
_cell.length_a   1.000
_cell.length_b   1.000
_cell.length_c   1.000
_cell.angle_alpha   90.00
_cell.angle_beta   90.00
_cell.angle_gamma   90.00
#
_symmetry.space_group_name_H-M   'P 1'
#
loop_
_entity.id
_entity.type
_entity.pdbx_description
1 polymer ?
#
loop_
_entity_poly.entity_id
_entity_poly.type
_entity_poly.pdbx_seq_one_letter_code
_entity_poly.pdbx_strand_id
1 'polypeptide(L)'
;MGEKIPRFYGYIIAVLILAIGAILAWKYIPGAKNEPGGRTASFEEKNQESDEKDRQIQVLNNQMAQLRKELEESSNKVAELQARLDDTSKALSSTEQKLRKAMRQAERPASTPPQPQEKIASKPKEPASPPSWKRPAEPGSYEIIRPTAVFAEPSDSSRRVSNIQKGTRVTVVGSMGEWLEVRSKHGNPPGFIRRDDAMFVEKQD
;
A
#
# COMPACT_ATOMS: atom_id res chain seq x y z
N MET A 1 12.71 -0.56 -42.85
CA MET A 1 13.31 0.06 -41.65
C MET A 1 13.74 -1.07 -40.75
N GLY A 2 15.05 -1.31 -40.60
CA GLY A 2 15.57 -2.46 -39.85
C GLY A 2 15.58 -2.18 -38.36
N GLU A 3 14.75 -2.90 -37.61
CA GLU A 3 14.77 -2.85 -36.15
C GLU A 3 16.08 -3.44 -35.64
N LYS A 4 16.93 -2.58 -35.08
CA LYS A 4 18.18 -2.98 -34.43
C LYS A 4 17.80 -3.66 -33.12
N ILE A 5 17.84 -4.99 -33.10
CA ILE A 5 17.74 -5.77 -31.86
C ILE A 5 18.85 -5.27 -30.92
N PRO A 6 18.51 -4.74 -29.73
CA PRO A 6 19.51 -4.22 -28.81
C PRO A 6 20.46 -5.35 -28.41
N ARG A 7 21.77 -5.10 -28.45
CA ARG A 7 22.83 -6.10 -28.21
C ARG A 7 22.67 -6.86 -26.88
N PHE A 8 21.98 -6.27 -25.92
CA PHE A 8 21.63 -6.89 -24.65
C PHE A 8 20.71 -8.12 -24.80
N TYR A 9 19.81 -8.13 -25.79
CA TYR A 9 18.92 -9.25 -26.07
C TYR A 9 19.68 -10.48 -26.58
N GLY A 10 20.76 -10.27 -27.34
CA GLY A 10 21.63 -11.37 -27.79
C GLY A 10 22.32 -12.07 -26.61
N TYR A 11 22.72 -11.31 -25.60
CA TYR A 11 23.33 -11.87 -24.38
C TYR A 11 22.30 -12.65 -23.54
N ILE A 12 21.08 -12.13 -23.40
CA ILE A 12 20.00 -12.81 -22.68
C ILE A 12 19.65 -14.14 -23.35
N ILE A 13 19.55 -14.18 -24.68
CA ILE A 13 19.28 -15.41 -25.44
C ILE A 13 20.45 -16.40 -25.29
N ALA A 14 21.70 -15.95 -25.35
CA ALA A 14 22.87 -16.80 -25.18
C ALA A 14 22.93 -17.44 -23.77
N VAL A 15 22.61 -16.67 -22.72
CA VAL A 15 22.56 -17.18 -21.34
C VAL A 15 21.41 -18.17 -21.16
N LEU A 16 20.24 -17.91 -21.74
CA LEU A 16 19.11 -18.85 -21.73
C LEU A 16 19.46 -20.18 -22.39
N ILE A 17 20.10 -20.15 -23.55
CA ILE A 17 20.52 -21.37 -24.27
C ILE A 17 21.55 -22.15 -23.45
N LEU A 18 22.53 -21.49 -22.82
CA LEU A 18 23.51 -22.13 -21.95
C LEU A 18 22.86 -22.75 -20.70
N ALA A 19 21.91 -22.05 -20.07
CA ALA A 19 21.19 -22.56 -18.91
C ALA A 19 20.35 -23.80 -19.26
N ILE A 20 19.64 -23.77 -20.40
CA ILE A 20 18.85 -24.90 -20.88
C ILE A 20 19.76 -26.08 -21.25
N GLY A 21 20.90 -25.82 -21.90
CA GLY A 21 21.90 -26.85 -22.22
C GLY A 21 22.48 -27.53 -20.99
N ALA A 22 22.78 -26.78 -19.92
CA ALA A 22 23.29 -27.33 -18.68
C ALA A 22 22.25 -28.21 -17.95
N ILE A 23 20.98 -27.78 -17.92
CA ILE A 23 19.88 -28.53 -17.31
C ILE A 23 19.63 -29.84 -18.08
N LEU A 24 19.69 -29.79 -19.41
CA LEU A 24 19.55 -30.99 -20.26
C LEU A 24 20.75 -31.93 -20.14
N ALA A 25 21.98 -31.42 -20.04
CA ALA A 25 23.16 -32.24 -19.80
C ALA A 25 23.07 -32.98 -18.45
N TRP A 26 22.56 -32.34 -17.40
CA TRP A 26 22.39 -32.99 -16.09
C TRP A 26 21.35 -34.13 -16.12
N LYS A 27 20.36 -34.03 -17.02
CA LYS A 27 19.31 -35.04 -17.21
C LYS A 27 19.77 -36.25 -18.04
N TYR A 28 20.86 -36.12 -18.81
CA TYR A 28 21.25 -37.10 -19.84
C TYR A 28 22.59 -37.79 -19.64
N ILE A 29 23.34 -37.58 -18.55
CA ILE A 29 24.55 -38.39 -18.28
C ILE A 29 24.12 -39.81 -17.88
N PRO A 30 24.31 -40.84 -18.74
CA PRO A 30 24.10 -42.22 -18.36
C PRO A 30 25.32 -42.67 -17.56
N GLY A 31 25.10 -43.37 -16.46
CA GLY A 31 26.14 -43.79 -15.52
C GLY A 31 27.40 -44.36 -16.19
N ALA A 32 28.50 -43.61 -16.08
CA ALA A 32 29.85 -44.13 -16.21
C ALA A 32 30.21 -44.80 -14.87
N LYS A 33 30.50 -46.10 -14.96
CA LYS A 33 30.66 -47.05 -13.87
C LYS A 33 32.08 -47.02 -13.33
N ASN A 34 32.34 -46.31 -12.23
CA ASN A 34 33.60 -46.46 -11.51
C ASN A 34 33.33 -46.65 -10.01
N GLU A 35 33.90 -47.74 -9.46
CA GLU A 35 34.16 -48.05 -8.05
C GLU A 35 33.09 -48.82 -7.22
N PRO A 36 33.38 -50.07 -6.82
CA PRO A 36 32.66 -50.81 -5.79
C PRO A 36 33.29 -50.56 -4.42
N GLY A 37 32.79 -49.58 -3.67
CA GLY A 37 33.20 -49.37 -2.28
C GLY A 37 32.42 -48.24 -1.64
N GLY A 38 31.27 -48.54 -1.03
CA GLY A 38 30.51 -47.55 -0.25
C GLY A 38 28.99 -47.51 -0.46
N ARG A 39 28.35 -48.61 -0.90
CA ARG A 39 26.91 -48.61 -1.20
C ARG A 39 25.96 -48.76 -0.01
N THR A 40 26.42 -48.71 1.23
CA THR A 40 25.53 -48.84 2.40
C THR A 40 25.12 -47.51 3.04
N ALA A 41 25.80 -46.39 2.75
CA ALA A 41 25.45 -45.08 3.31
C ALA A 41 24.41 -44.30 2.48
N SER A 42 24.45 -44.37 1.14
CA SER A 42 23.56 -43.56 0.28
C SER A 42 22.09 -43.99 0.23
N PHE A 43 21.75 -45.21 0.66
CA PHE A 43 20.35 -45.64 0.75
C PHE A 43 19.66 -45.06 2.00
N GLU A 44 20.40 -44.90 3.09
CA GLU A 44 19.88 -44.34 4.34
C GLU A 44 19.62 -42.83 4.18
N GLU A 45 20.53 -42.11 3.53
CA GLU A 45 20.38 -40.68 3.19
C GLU A 45 19.18 -40.43 2.25
N LYS A 46 18.95 -41.31 1.28
CA LYS A 46 17.84 -41.19 0.31
C LYS A 46 16.48 -41.52 0.92
N ASN A 47 16.44 -42.45 1.88
CA ASN A 47 15.24 -42.72 2.67
C ASN A 47 14.93 -41.51 3.57
N GLN A 48 15.94 -40.92 4.20
CA GLN A 48 15.78 -39.72 5.03
C GLN A 48 15.29 -38.50 4.23
N GLU A 49 15.79 -38.30 3.01
CA GLU A 49 15.31 -37.25 2.11
C GLU A 49 13.85 -37.49 1.67
N SER A 50 13.44 -38.75 1.53
CA SER A 50 12.06 -39.10 1.19
C SER A 50 11.12 -38.80 2.36
N ASP A 51 11.52 -39.16 3.58
CA ASP A 51 10.77 -38.82 4.80
C ASP A 51 10.62 -37.29 4.98
N GLU A 52 11.66 -36.53 4.63
CA GLU A 52 11.62 -35.06 4.67
C GLU A 52 10.66 -34.48 3.61
N LYS A 53 10.66 -35.03 2.39
CA LYS A 53 9.70 -34.67 1.34
C LYS A 53 8.27 -35.01 1.72
N ASP A 54 8.05 -36.16 2.36
CA ASP A 54 6.72 -36.54 2.85
C ASP A 54 6.20 -35.57 3.92
N ARG A 55 7.09 -35.12 4.83
CA ARG A 55 6.76 -34.03 5.77
C ARG A 55 6.42 -32.73 5.05
N GLN A 56 7.20 -32.39 4.02
CA GLN A 56 6.96 -31.18 3.24
C GLN A 56 5.63 -31.22 2.50
N ILE A 57 5.24 -32.37 1.94
CA ILE A 57 3.93 -32.57 1.31
C ILE A 57 2.80 -32.37 2.33
N GLN A 58 2.94 -32.89 3.55
CA GLN A 58 1.94 -32.65 4.60
C GLN A 58 1.80 -31.17 4.94
N VAL A 59 2.92 -30.45 5.08
CA VAL A 59 2.90 -29.00 5.34
C VAL A 59 2.24 -28.24 4.19
N LEU A 60 2.58 -28.57 2.94
CA LEU A 60 1.97 -27.94 1.76
C LEU A 60 0.46 -28.20 1.70
N ASN A 61 0.02 -29.42 2.00
CA ASN A 61 -1.40 -29.77 1.99
C ASN A 61 -2.18 -28.98 3.06
N ASN A 62 -1.59 -28.83 4.25
CA ASN A 62 -2.15 -27.97 5.29
C ASN A 62 -2.20 -26.50 4.87
N GLN A 63 -1.18 -25.98 4.20
CA GLN A 63 -1.18 -24.62 3.65
C GLN A 63 -2.27 -24.43 2.59
N MET A 64 -2.47 -25.40 1.70
CA MET A 64 -3.55 -25.39 0.71
C MET A 64 -4.94 -25.35 1.35
N ALA A 65 -5.15 -26.11 2.44
CA ALA A 65 -6.39 -26.06 3.20
C ALA A 65 -6.59 -24.69 3.86
N GLN A 66 -5.53 -24.10 4.41
CA GLN A 66 -5.56 -22.79 5.04
C GLN A 66 -5.84 -21.65 4.03
N LEU A 67 -5.19 -21.68 2.87
CA LEU A 67 -5.42 -20.73 1.78
C LEU A 67 -6.86 -20.76 1.28
N ARG A 68 -7.45 -21.95 1.14
CA ARG A 68 -8.88 -22.08 0.77
C ARG A 68 -9.78 -21.42 1.81
N LYS A 69 -9.49 -21.63 3.09
CA LYS A 69 -10.25 -21.03 4.20
C LYS A 69 -10.13 -19.50 4.21
N GLU A 70 -8.94 -18.97 3.95
CA GLU A 70 -8.72 -17.52 3.86
C GLU A 70 -9.42 -16.92 2.64
N LEU A 71 -9.47 -17.64 1.51
CA LEU A 71 -10.22 -17.23 0.32
C LEU A 71 -11.73 -17.15 0.62
N GLU A 72 -12.26 -18.11 1.37
CA GLU A 72 -13.66 -18.13 1.79
C GLU A 72 -13.97 -17.02 2.81
N GLU A 73 -13.09 -16.79 3.78
CA GLU A 73 -13.22 -15.71 4.76
C GLU A 73 -13.14 -14.33 4.08
N SER A 74 -12.19 -14.13 3.17
CA SER A 74 -12.06 -12.88 2.41
C SER A 74 -13.27 -12.65 1.51
N SER A 75 -13.79 -13.70 0.85
CA SER A 75 -15.04 -13.63 0.09
C SER A 75 -16.22 -13.18 0.96
N ASN A 76 -16.36 -13.75 2.16
CA ASN A 76 -17.43 -13.35 3.09
C ASN A 76 -17.29 -11.89 3.55
N LYS A 77 -16.07 -11.42 3.81
CA LYS A 77 -15.81 -10.00 4.13
C LYS A 77 -16.20 -9.08 2.96
N VAL A 78 -15.91 -9.48 1.73
CA VAL A 78 -16.31 -8.72 0.53
C VAL A 78 -17.83 -8.65 0.41
N ALA A 79 -18.53 -9.76 0.62
CA ALA A 79 -19.99 -9.78 0.62
C ALA A 79 -20.60 -8.87 1.71
N GLU A 80 -20.03 -8.87 2.92
CA GLU A 80 -20.47 -7.98 4.01
C GLU A 80 -20.24 -6.50 3.68
N LEU A 81 -19.06 -6.16 3.15
CA LEU A 81 -18.76 -4.79 2.75
C LEU A 81 -19.72 -4.30 1.66
N GLN A 82 -20.06 -5.18 0.71
CA GLN A 82 -21.02 -4.85 -0.34
C GLN A 82 -22.41 -4.59 0.23
N ALA A 83 -22.88 -5.44 1.15
CA ALA A 83 -24.15 -5.21 1.84
C ALA A 83 -24.18 -3.87 2.61
N ARG A 84 -23.08 -3.52 3.31
CA ARG A 84 -22.96 -2.23 4.00
C ARG A 84 -23.00 -1.03 3.04
N LEU A 85 -22.43 -1.16 1.84
CA LEU A 85 -22.49 -0.12 0.81
C LEU A 85 -23.92 0.05 0.27
N ASP A 86 -24.65 -1.05 0.07
CA ASP A 86 -26.05 -1.00 -0.34
C ASP A 86 -26.95 -0.34 0.72
N ASP A 87 -26.75 -0.67 2.00
CA ASP A 87 -27.50 -0.05 3.11
C ASP A 87 -27.21 1.45 3.24
N THR A 88 -25.94 1.85 3.17
CA THR A 88 -25.56 3.26 3.23
C THR A 88 -26.07 4.04 2.02
N SER A 89 -26.03 3.47 0.81
CA SER A 89 -26.63 4.04 -0.40
C SER A 89 -28.14 4.27 -0.25
N LYS A 90 -28.88 3.27 0.28
CA LYS A 90 -30.31 3.39 0.57
C LYS A 90 -30.60 4.45 1.64
N ALA A 91 -29.79 4.52 2.69
CA ALA A 91 -29.94 5.53 3.74
C ALA A 91 -29.75 6.96 3.19
N LEU A 92 -28.73 7.16 2.36
CA LEU A 92 -28.46 8.46 1.72
C LEU A 92 -29.61 8.88 0.80
N SER A 93 -30.08 8.00 -0.09
CA SER A 93 -31.22 8.32 -0.97
C SER A 93 -32.51 8.64 -0.19
N SER A 94 -32.77 7.94 0.91
CA SER A 94 -33.91 8.25 1.79
C SER A 94 -33.76 9.63 2.45
N THR A 95 -32.52 10.02 2.78
CA THR A 95 -32.19 11.30 3.41
C THR A 95 -32.32 12.44 2.40
N GLU A 96 -31.80 12.25 1.19
CA GLU A 96 -31.95 13.20 0.09
C GLU A 96 -33.43 13.41 -0.25
N GLN A 97 -34.23 12.34 -0.29
CA GLN A 97 -35.67 12.47 -0.56
C GLN A 97 -36.40 13.24 0.56
N LYS A 98 -36.03 13.00 1.82
CA LYS A 98 -36.55 13.78 2.96
C LYS A 98 -36.14 15.24 2.87
N LEU A 99 -34.87 15.53 2.56
CA LEU A 99 -34.35 16.88 2.40
C LEU A 99 -35.08 17.60 1.26
N ARG A 100 -35.24 16.94 0.11
CA ARG A 100 -35.97 17.48 -1.05
C ARG A 100 -37.44 17.77 -0.72
N LYS A 101 -38.07 16.92 0.10
CA LYS A 101 -39.44 17.15 0.57
C LYS A 101 -39.51 18.35 1.53
N ALA A 102 -38.53 18.49 2.43
CA ALA A 102 -38.43 19.62 3.36
C ALA A 102 -38.16 20.94 2.63
N MET A 103 -37.25 20.96 1.65
CA MET A 103 -36.95 22.14 0.84
C MET A 103 -38.19 22.63 0.07
N ARG A 104 -38.94 21.72 -0.56
CA ARG A 104 -40.22 22.07 -1.23
C ARG A 104 -41.27 22.63 -0.27
N GLN A 105 -41.22 22.28 1.01
CA GLN A 105 -42.11 22.87 2.03
C GLN A 105 -41.64 24.26 2.47
N ALA A 106 -40.33 24.51 2.48
CA ALA A 106 -39.75 25.83 2.77
C ALA A 106 -39.97 26.84 1.62
N GLU A 107 -40.18 26.38 0.38
CA GLU A 107 -40.55 27.23 -0.78
C GLU A 107 -42.06 27.51 -0.90
N ARG A 108 -42.93 26.95 -0.04
CA ARG A 108 -44.30 27.47 0.12
C ARG A 108 -44.22 28.75 0.97
N PRO A 109 -44.87 29.84 0.53
CA PRO A 109 -44.30 31.18 0.53
C PRO A 109 -44.06 31.75 1.93
N ALA A 110 -42.78 31.91 2.30
CA ALA A 110 -42.36 32.86 3.32
C ALA A 110 -42.28 34.25 2.66
N SER A 111 -43.41 34.94 2.59
CA SER A 111 -43.40 36.40 2.54
C SER A 111 -42.75 36.89 3.84
N THR A 112 -41.80 37.83 3.73
CA THR A 112 -41.15 38.65 4.78
C THR A 112 -39.68 38.31 5.06
N PRO A 113 -38.73 39.19 4.68
CA PRO A 113 -37.40 39.25 5.29
C PRO A 113 -37.39 40.24 6.47
N PRO A 114 -36.70 39.90 7.56
CA PRO A 114 -35.84 40.89 8.19
C PRO A 114 -34.44 40.31 8.35
N GLN A 115 -33.46 41.04 7.81
CA GLN A 115 -32.05 40.82 8.01
C GLN A 115 -31.58 41.79 9.10
N PRO A 116 -31.31 41.34 10.33
CA PRO A 116 -30.40 42.06 11.22
C PRO A 116 -28.97 41.67 10.84
N GLN A 117 -28.30 42.48 10.02
CA GLN A 117 -26.84 42.48 10.01
C GLN A 117 -26.38 43.12 11.32
N GLU A 118 -26.16 42.26 12.31
CA GLU A 118 -25.54 42.63 13.56
C GLU A 118 -24.05 42.88 13.30
N LYS A 119 -23.73 44.16 13.32
CA LYS A 119 -22.42 44.78 13.40
C LYS A 119 -21.59 44.13 14.50
N ILE A 120 -20.63 43.28 14.15
CA ILE A 120 -19.54 42.90 15.07
C ILE A 120 -18.21 43.17 14.37
N ALA A 121 -17.67 44.34 14.69
CA ALA A 121 -16.26 44.64 14.54
C ALA A 121 -15.58 44.31 15.88
N SER A 122 -14.66 43.34 15.90
CA SER A 122 -13.54 43.32 16.86
C SER A 122 -12.57 42.19 16.54
N LYS A 123 -11.47 42.55 15.89
CA LYS A 123 -10.19 41.84 15.93
C LYS A 123 -9.53 42.13 17.28
N PRO A 124 -8.94 41.13 17.96
CA PRO A 124 -7.53 41.30 18.32
C PRO A 124 -6.62 40.22 17.71
N LYS A 125 -5.35 40.61 17.60
CA LYS A 125 -4.25 40.01 16.85
C LYS A 125 -3.56 38.98 17.76
N GLU A 126 -3.64 37.70 17.44
CA GLU A 126 -2.70 36.68 17.93
C GLU A 126 -1.93 36.17 16.70
N PRO A 127 -0.59 36.16 16.70
CA PRO A 127 0.20 35.93 15.51
C PRO A 127 0.12 34.47 15.12
N ALA A 128 -0.91 34.11 14.35
CA ALA A 128 -0.83 32.97 13.47
C ALA A 128 0.33 33.24 12.52
N SER A 129 1.47 32.61 12.80
CA SER A 129 2.59 32.52 11.88
C SER A 129 2.02 32.32 10.47
N PRO A 130 2.40 33.14 9.47
CA PRO A 130 1.89 33.00 8.12
C PRO A 130 2.07 31.53 7.74
N PRO A 131 1.02 30.87 7.27
CA PRO A 131 1.12 29.44 7.14
C PRO A 131 2.18 29.17 6.06
N SER A 132 3.11 28.28 6.39
CA SER A 132 4.43 28.16 5.75
C SER A 132 4.39 27.57 4.34
N TRP A 133 3.23 27.61 3.66
CA TRP A 133 2.96 27.15 2.29
C TRP A 133 3.95 27.68 1.24
N LYS A 134 4.69 28.76 1.54
CA LYS A 134 5.65 29.37 0.59
C LYS A 134 7.06 28.81 0.66
N ARG A 135 7.43 28.04 1.70
CA ARG A 135 8.79 27.52 1.82
C ARG A 135 8.81 26.04 1.40
N PRO A 136 9.70 25.60 0.49
CA PRO A 136 9.93 24.17 0.28
C PRO A 136 10.18 23.51 1.64
N ALA A 137 9.56 22.36 1.90
CA ALA A 137 9.80 21.68 3.17
C ALA A 137 11.26 21.22 3.20
N GLU A 138 11.95 21.54 4.28
CA GLU A 138 13.35 21.17 4.43
C GLU A 138 13.46 19.65 4.61
N PRO A 139 14.42 18.98 3.96
CA PRO A 139 14.64 17.56 4.18
C PRO A 139 15.11 17.35 5.62
N GLY A 140 14.45 16.45 6.37
CA GLY A 140 14.77 16.22 7.76
C GLY A 140 13.73 15.42 8.52
N SER A 141 13.77 15.48 9.85
CA SER A 141 12.83 14.76 10.70
C SER A 141 11.56 15.58 10.92
N TYR A 142 10.41 14.96 10.69
CA TYR A 142 9.10 15.56 10.94
C TYR A 142 8.33 14.67 11.90
N GLU A 143 7.51 15.28 12.74
CA GLU A 143 6.59 14.59 13.62
C GLU A 143 5.16 14.83 13.14
N ILE A 144 4.41 13.75 13.04
CA ILE A 144 3.00 13.78 12.66
C ILE A 144 2.19 14.36 13.83
N ILE A 145 1.61 15.53 13.65
CA ILE A 145 0.79 16.20 14.68
C ILE A 145 -0.67 15.77 14.62
N ARG A 146 -1.12 15.23 13.48
CA ARG A 146 -2.49 14.74 13.26
C ARG A 146 -2.48 13.36 12.59
N PRO A 147 -3.37 12.42 12.96
CA PRO A 147 -3.44 11.13 12.28
C PRO A 147 -3.67 11.34 10.78
N THR A 148 -2.75 10.86 9.96
CA THR A 148 -2.76 11.06 8.51
C THR A 148 -2.47 9.77 7.76
N ALA A 149 -3.09 9.62 6.59
CA ALA A 149 -2.75 8.55 5.66
C ALA A 149 -1.52 8.94 4.82
N VAL A 150 -0.71 7.94 4.49
CA VAL A 150 0.36 8.01 3.51
C VAL A 150 -0.20 7.56 2.16
N PHE A 151 0.04 8.34 1.12
CA PHE A 151 -0.42 8.10 -0.23
C PHE A 151 0.74 7.66 -1.12
N ALA A 152 0.46 6.88 -2.17
CA ALA A 152 1.49 6.42 -3.11
C ALA A 152 1.98 7.54 -4.03
N GLU A 153 1.12 8.52 -4.29
CA GLU A 153 1.39 9.68 -5.13
C GLU A 153 0.93 10.96 -4.40
N PRO A 154 1.41 12.15 -4.83
CA PRO A 154 0.95 13.44 -4.30
C PRO A 154 -0.46 13.79 -4.79
N SER A 155 -1.45 12.93 -4.52
CA SER A 155 -2.86 13.12 -4.85
C SER A 155 -3.77 12.57 -3.77
N ASP A 156 -4.86 13.29 -3.48
CA ASP A 156 -5.91 12.88 -2.54
C ASP A 156 -6.68 11.64 -3.03
N SER A 157 -6.72 11.46 -4.36
CA SER A 157 -7.33 10.30 -5.01
C SER A 157 -6.39 9.09 -5.13
N SER A 158 -5.12 9.22 -4.75
CA SER A 158 -4.16 8.12 -4.86
C SER A 158 -4.44 7.02 -3.83
N ARG A 159 -3.87 5.84 -4.08
CA ARG A 159 -3.99 4.70 -3.17
C ARG A 159 -3.33 5.05 -1.84
N ARG A 160 -4.09 4.90 -0.74
CA ARG A 160 -3.55 4.94 0.62
C ARG A 160 -2.66 3.73 0.86
N VAL A 161 -1.39 3.99 1.11
CA VAL A 161 -0.34 2.99 1.37
C VAL A 161 -0.33 2.58 2.83
N SER A 162 -0.49 3.55 3.74
CA SER A 162 -0.47 3.29 5.18
C SER A 162 -1.22 4.38 5.94
N ASN A 163 -1.51 4.15 7.22
CA ASN A 163 -2.08 5.15 8.11
C ASN A 163 -1.12 5.38 9.29
N ILE A 164 -0.76 6.64 9.52
CA ILE A 164 0.20 7.04 10.54
C ILE A 164 -0.53 7.81 11.64
N GLN A 165 -0.30 7.41 12.89
CA GLN A 165 -0.88 8.06 14.06
C GLN A 165 -0.10 9.33 14.42
N LYS A 166 -0.76 10.25 15.12
CA LYS A 166 -0.09 11.40 15.75
C LYS A 166 1.07 10.95 16.66
N GLY A 167 2.12 11.76 16.75
CA GLY A 167 3.35 11.48 17.47
C GLY A 167 4.33 10.57 16.73
N THR A 168 3.99 10.11 15.52
CA THR A 168 4.93 9.30 14.72
C THR A 168 5.97 10.19 14.06
N ARG A 169 7.25 9.82 14.19
CA ARG A 169 8.34 10.53 13.52
C ARG A 169 8.64 9.91 12.15
N VAL A 170 8.72 10.75 11.14
CA VAL A 170 8.99 10.39 9.75
C VAL A 170 10.16 11.20 9.21
N THR A 171 10.90 10.62 8.27
CA THR A 171 11.96 11.34 7.56
C THR A 171 11.39 11.86 6.26
N VAL A 172 11.37 13.19 6.10
CA VAL A 172 10.98 13.84 4.86
C VAL A 172 12.22 14.05 4.01
N VAL A 173 12.17 13.58 2.76
CA VAL A 173 13.27 13.71 1.79
C VAL A 173 13.05 14.89 0.83
N GLY A 174 11.82 15.37 0.72
CA GLY A 174 11.48 16.52 -0.10
C GLY A 174 10.00 16.88 -0.01
N SER A 175 9.62 17.92 -0.75
CA SER A 175 8.22 18.34 -0.85
C SER A 175 7.82 18.64 -2.28
N MET A 176 6.60 18.26 -2.65
CA MET A 176 5.96 18.57 -3.92
C MET A 176 4.68 19.36 -3.65
N GLY A 177 4.79 20.70 -3.64
CA GLY A 177 3.69 21.58 -3.23
C GLY A 177 3.25 21.26 -1.79
N GLU A 178 2.00 20.80 -1.64
CA GLU A 178 1.38 20.45 -0.35
C GLU A 178 1.68 19.06 0.18
N TRP A 179 2.52 18.33 -0.55
CA TRP A 179 2.87 16.97 -0.23
C TRP A 179 4.29 16.90 0.27
N LEU A 180 4.49 16.17 1.36
CA LEU A 180 5.81 15.81 1.87
C LEU A 180 6.09 14.38 1.46
N GLU A 181 7.19 14.18 0.75
CA GLU A 181 7.69 12.85 0.45
C GLU A 181 8.38 12.32 1.70
N VAL A 182 7.75 11.32 2.32
CA VAL A 182 8.25 10.64 3.50
C VAL A 182 8.82 9.29 3.15
N ARG A 183 9.96 9.01 3.75
CA ARG A 183 10.61 7.69 3.69
C ARG A 183 10.62 7.09 5.09
N SER A 184 10.09 5.88 5.20
CA SER A 184 10.18 5.12 6.45
C SER A 184 11.59 4.54 6.61
N LYS A 185 12.14 4.65 7.83
CA LYS A 185 13.42 4.03 8.20
C LYS A 185 13.33 2.48 8.25
N HIS A 186 12.13 1.93 8.36
CA HIS A 186 11.87 0.50 8.60
C HIS A 186 11.54 -0.29 7.32
N GLY A 187 11.87 0.21 6.13
CA GLY A 187 11.69 -0.54 4.87
C GLY A 187 10.28 -0.49 4.27
N ASN A 188 9.37 0.33 4.81
CA ASN A 188 8.09 0.59 4.16
C ASN A 188 8.29 1.43 2.88
N PRO A 189 7.48 1.19 1.84
CA PRO A 189 7.56 1.96 0.59
C PRO A 189 7.47 3.47 0.88
N PRO A 190 8.22 4.29 0.13
CA PRO A 190 8.11 5.74 0.23
C PRO A 190 6.68 6.17 -0.10
N GLY A 191 6.26 7.28 0.48
CA GLY A 191 4.93 7.81 0.20
C GLY A 191 4.81 9.28 0.53
N PHE A 192 3.63 9.81 0.31
CA PHE A 192 3.34 11.23 0.39
C PHE A 192 2.34 11.49 1.51
N ILE A 193 2.62 12.46 2.36
CA ILE A 193 1.70 12.95 3.38
C ILE A 193 1.40 14.43 3.17
N ARG A 194 0.30 14.91 3.73
CA ARG A 194 0.00 16.35 3.72
C ARG A 194 0.96 17.10 4.61
N ARG A 195 1.45 18.23 4.12
CA ARG A 195 2.33 19.12 4.89
C ARG A 195 1.69 19.60 6.18
N ASP A 196 0.39 19.90 6.17
CA ASP A 196 -0.32 20.37 7.37
C ASP A 196 -0.40 19.33 8.49
N ASP A 197 -0.21 18.05 8.20
CA ASP A 197 -0.33 16.99 9.19
C ASP A 197 1.01 16.64 9.85
N ALA A 198 2.09 17.25 9.38
CA ALA A 198 3.44 17.03 9.88
C ALA A 198 4.12 18.34 10.25
N MET A 199 4.78 18.37 11.40
CA MET A 199 5.58 19.49 11.86
C MET A 199 7.06 19.13 11.76
N PHE A 200 7.88 20.03 11.25
CA PHE A 200 9.33 19.85 11.26
C PHE A 200 9.81 19.81 12.71
N VAL A 201 10.55 18.75 13.05
CA VAL A 201 11.19 18.61 14.36
C VAL A 201 12.67 18.50 14.06
N GLU A 202 13.32 19.66 14.03
CA GLU A 202 14.77 19.73 13.92
C GLU A 202 15.39 18.92 15.07
N LYS A 203 16.36 18.09 14.72
CA LYS A 203 17.02 17.20 15.67
C LYS A 203 17.75 18.06 16.71
N GLN A 204 17.27 18.06 17.96
CA GLN A 204 18.14 18.40 19.08
C GLN A 204 19.11 17.22 19.25
N ASP A 205 20.36 17.44 18.84
CA ASP A 205 21.50 16.60 19.24
C ASP A 205 21.77 16.71 20.75
#